data_AF-A0A963Y4E5-F1
#
_entry.id   AF-A0A963Y4E5-F1
#
_cell.length_a   1.000
_cell.length_b   1.000
_cell.length_c   1.000
_cell.angle_alpha   90.00
_cell.angle_beta   90.00
_cell.angle_gamma   90.00
#
_symmetry.space_group_name_H-M   'P 1'
#
loop_
_entity.id
_entity.type
_entity.pdbx_description
1 polymer ?
#
loop_
_entity_poly.entity_id
_entity_poly.type
_entity_poly.pdbx_seq_one_letter_code
_entity_poly.pdbx_strand_id
1 'polypeptide(L)'
;MNVVEATIADLRGALEAGQITATGLLAAYMARIESFDRAGPCLNAVPVLNPAMWEDAKASDDRRARGAALGPLDGIPYTAKASYKVKGLPATSGSP
;
A
#
# COMPACT_ATOMS: atom_id res chain seq x y z
N MET A 1 3.13 14.71 0.70
CA MET A 1 2.23 14.42 1.83
C MET A 1 2.99 13.56 2.85
N ASN A 2 2.88 13.83 4.14
CA ASN A 2 3.39 12.92 5.17
C ASN A 2 2.34 11.82 5.41
N VAL A 3 2.77 10.55 5.40
CA VAL A 3 1.88 9.38 5.62
C VAL A 3 1.83 8.94 7.08
N VAL A 4 2.69 9.49 7.95
CA VAL A 4 2.73 9.18 9.38
C VAL A 4 1.49 9.76 10.07
N GLU A 5 0.75 8.91 10.78
CA GLU A 5 -0.50 9.27 11.47
C GLU A 5 -1.60 9.86 10.57
N ALA A 6 -1.47 9.76 9.24
CA ALA A 6 -2.52 10.16 8.32
C ALA A 6 -3.69 9.16 8.41
N THR A 7 -4.91 9.67 8.58
CA THR A 7 -6.11 8.83 8.60
C THR A 7 -6.47 8.38 7.19
N ILE A 8 -7.28 7.32 7.05
CA ILE A 8 -7.83 6.92 5.75
C ILE A 8 -8.59 8.08 5.09
N ALA A 9 -9.27 8.94 5.88
CA ALA A 9 -9.98 10.09 5.36
C ALA A 9 -9.00 11.13 4.76
N ASP A 10 -7.85 11.37 5.41
CA ASP A 10 -6.82 12.28 4.90
C ASP A 10 -6.22 11.75 3.59
N LEU A 11 -5.87 10.45 3.56
CA LEU A 11 -5.30 9.81 2.38
C LEU A 11 -6.28 9.82 1.20
N ARG A 12 -7.55 9.49 1.46
CA ARG A 12 -8.60 9.54 0.45
C ARG A 12 -8.80 10.97 -0.08
N GLY A 13 -8.87 11.95 0.82
CA GLY A 13 -9.00 13.36 0.44
C GLY A 13 -7.85 13.83 -0.43
N ALA A 14 -6.61 13.44 -0.12
CA ALA A 14 -5.44 13.76 -0.93
C ALA A 14 -5.47 13.10 -2.33
N LEU A 15 -5.96 11.86 -2.42
CA LEU A 15 -6.17 11.18 -3.71
C LEU A 15 -7.27 11.86 -4.54
N GLU A 16 -8.39 12.22 -3.91
CA GLU A 16 -9.52 12.92 -4.56
C GLU A 16 -9.13 14.32 -5.03
N ALA A 17 -8.31 15.04 -4.26
CA ALA A 17 -7.78 16.35 -4.60
C ALA A 17 -6.61 16.31 -5.60
N GLY A 18 -6.15 15.13 -6.02
CA GLY A 18 -5.01 14.96 -6.92
C GLY A 18 -3.66 15.40 -6.32
N GLN A 19 -3.57 15.54 -5.00
CA GLN A 19 -2.34 15.92 -4.29
C GLN A 19 -1.33 14.78 -4.21
N ILE A 20 -1.81 13.55 -4.34
CA ILE A 20 -1.00 12.33 -4.41
C ILE A 20 -1.73 11.31 -5.29
N THR A 21 -0.98 10.41 -5.92
CA THR A 21 -1.52 9.24 -6.63
C THR A 21 -1.43 7.99 -5.73
N ALA A 22 -2.18 6.93 -6.02
CA ALA A 22 -2.05 5.65 -5.33
C ALA A 22 -0.64 5.08 -5.50
N THR A 23 -0.03 5.23 -6.68
CA THR A 23 1.39 4.90 -6.90
C THR A 23 2.34 5.73 -6.02
N GLY A 24 2.10 7.03 -5.87
CA GLY A 24 2.87 7.91 -5.00
C GLY A 24 2.69 7.57 -3.52
N LEU A 25 1.49 7.19 -3.11
CA LEU A 25 1.19 6.75 -1.75
C LEU A 25 1.89 5.41 -1.44
N LEU A 26 1.85 4.45 -2.36
CA LEU A 26 2.60 3.21 -2.27
C LEU A 26 4.11 3.47 -2.16
N ALA A 27 4.66 4.37 -2.98
CA ALA A 27 6.07 4.74 -2.93
C ALA A 27 6.47 5.31 -1.55
N ALA A 28 5.62 6.15 -0.95
CA ALA A 28 5.86 6.70 0.37
C ALA A 28 5.90 5.62 1.47
N TYR A 29 5.02 4.62 1.42
CA TYR A 29 5.08 3.49 2.35
C TYR A 29 6.27 2.56 2.08
N MET A 30 6.60 2.29 0.82
CA MET A 30 7.77 1.48 0.46
C MET A 30 9.08 2.13 0.94
N ALA A 31 9.21 3.46 0.85
CA ALA A 31 10.36 4.17 1.39
C ALA A 31 10.50 4.00 2.92
N ARG A 32 9.37 3.92 3.64
CA ARG A 32 9.37 3.63 5.08
C ARG A 32 9.72 2.18 5.38
N ILE A 33 9.15 1.23 4.63
CA ILE A 33 9.52 -0.19 4.75
C ILE A 33 11.02 -0.35 4.52
N GLU A 34 11.58 0.26 3.49
CA GLU A 34 13.02 0.19 3.23
C GLU A 34 13.84 0.75 4.42
N SER A 35 13.47 1.95 4.90
CA SER A 35 14.23 2.64 5.94
C SER A 35 14.14 1.99 7.33
N PHE A 36 13.00 1.39 7.66
CA PHE A 36 12.71 0.89 9.01
C PHE A 36 12.60 -0.63 9.10
N ASP A 37 12.09 -1.29 8.07
CA ASP A 37 11.87 -2.75 8.07
C ASP A 37 13.09 -3.52 7.58
N ARG A 38 13.74 -3.02 6.51
CA ARG A 38 14.87 -3.68 5.83
C ARG A 38 16.23 -3.17 6.27
N ALA A 39 16.37 -1.86 6.33
CA ALA A 39 17.55 -1.18 6.82
C ALA A 39 17.28 -0.61 8.23
N GLY A 40 18.16 0.31 8.66
CA GLY A 40 17.99 1.04 9.91
C GLY A 40 17.76 0.10 11.11
N PRO A 41 16.63 0.21 11.83
CA PRO A 41 16.32 -0.63 12.97
C PRO A 41 15.96 -2.09 12.63
N CYS A 42 15.81 -2.45 11.35
CA CYS A 42 15.54 -3.81 10.89
C CYS A 42 14.33 -4.48 11.57
N LEU A 43 13.17 -3.80 11.57
CA LEU A 43 11.97 -4.25 12.29
C LEU A 43 11.44 -5.61 11.84
N ASN A 44 11.70 -6.02 10.59
CA ASN A 44 11.30 -7.31 10.03
C ASN A 44 9.79 -7.64 10.18
N ALA A 45 8.94 -6.63 10.05
CA ALA A 45 7.49 -6.69 10.14
C ALA A 45 6.81 -7.10 8.82
N VAL A 46 7.43 -6.88 7.65
CA VAL A 46 6.85 -7.22 6.34
C VAL A 46 7.62 -8.39 5.71
N PRO A 47 7.29 -9.66 6.00
CA PRO A 47 8.07 -10.79 5.50
C PRO A 47 7.88 -11.07 4.00
N VAL A 48 6.75 -10.67 3.43
CA VAL A 48 6.41 -10.91 2.02
C VAL A 48 5.86 -9.63 1.42
N LEU A 49 6.39 -9.23 0.26
CA LEU A 49 5.86 -8.15 -0.55
C LEU A 49 4.98 -8.71 -1.67
N ASN A 50 3.89 -8.02 -1.99
CA ASN A 50 3.08 -8.33 -3.17
C ASN A 50 3.82 -7.85 -4.44
N PRO A 51 4.24 -8.74 -5.36
CA PRO A 51 4.93 -8.31 -6.58
C PRO A 51 4.03 -7.49 -7.51
N ALA A 52 2.70 -7.63 -7.41
CA ALA A 52 1.72 -6.88 -8.20
C ALA A 52 1.38 -5.50 -7.61
N MET A 53 1.94 -5.10 -6.46
CA MET A 53 1.53 -3.88 -5.74
C MET A 53 1.57 -2.60 -6.59
N TRP A 54 2.58 -2.47 -7.46
CA TRP A 54 2.72 -1.30 -8.34
C TRP A 54 1.69 -1.30 -9.47
N GLU A 55 1.35 -2.48 -10.01
CA GLU A 55 0.31 -2.65 -11.02
C GLU A 55 -1.07 -2.33 -10.41
N ASP A 56 -1.34 -2.85 -9.21
CA ASP A 56 -2.59 -2.61 -8.47
C ASP A 56 -2.78 -1.10 -8.18
N ALA A 57 -1.73 -0.43 -7.73
CA ALA A 57 -1.74 1.02 -7.48
C ALA A 57 -1.95 1.82 -8.77
N LYS A 58 -1.25 1.46 -9.87
CA LYS A 58 -1.43 2.10 -11.17
C LYS A 58 -2.84 1.91 -11.73
N ALA A 59 -3.42 0.74 -11.55
CA ALA A 59 -4.80 0.48 -11.95
C ALA A 59 -5.81 1.34 -11.16
N SER A 60 -5.52 1.64 -9.89
CA SER A 60 -6.30 2.60 -9.09
C SER A 60 -6.18 4.03 -9.64
N ASP A 61 -4.97 4.48 -9.95
CA ASP A 61 -4.74 5.79 -10.57
C ASP A 61 -5.51 5.93 -11.88
N ASP A 62 -5.47 4.90 -12.73
CA ASP A 62 -6.16 4.88 -14.02
C ASP A 62 -7.69 4.89 -13.86
N ARG A 63 -8.22 4.24 -12.82
CA ARG A 63 -9.65 4.31 -12.47
C ARG A 63 -10.04 5.71 -12.01
N ARG A 64 -9.22 6.31 -11.16
CA ARG A 64 -9.48 7.65 -10.60
C ARG A 64 -9.44 8.73 -11.69
N ALA A 65 -8.46 8.67 -12.60
CA ALA A 65 -8.33 9.60 -13.71
C ALA A 65 -9.55 9.63 -14.65
N ARG A 66 -10.26 8.51 -14.77
CA ARG A 66 -11.49 8.38 -15.58
C ARG A 66 -12.79 8.49 -14.79
N GLY A 67 -12.74 8.94 -13.52
CA GLY A 67 -13.92 9.09 -12.67
C GLY A 67 -14.59 7.77 -12.26
N ALA A 68 -13.86 6.65 -12.29
CA ALA A 68 -14.37 5.31 -12.04
C ALA A 68 -13.75 4.66 -10.79
N ALA A 69 -13.51 5.45 -9.74
CA ALA A 69 -13.01 4.94 -8.47
C ALA A 69 -13.99 3.92 -7.86
N LEU A 70 -13.46 2.83 -7.30
CA LEU A 70 -14.26 1.71 -6.78
C LEU A 70 -14.96 2.01 -5.45
N GLY A 71 -14.58 3.09 -4.77
CA GLY A 71 -15.16 3.48 -3.49
C GLY A 71 -14.12 4.08 -2.53
N PRO A 72 -14.46 4.20 -1.23
CA PRO A 72 -13.65 4.94 -0.26
C PRO A 72 -12.23 4.40 -0.02
N LEU A 73 -11.95 3.15 -0.41
CA LEU A 73 -10.64 2.49 -0.22
C LEU A 73 -9.87 2.29 -1.53
N ASP A 74 -10.37 2.77 -2.68
CA ASP A 74 -9.66 2.61 -3.94
C ASP A 74 -8.32 3.35 -3.92
N GLY A 75 -7.21 2.61 -3.96
CA GLY A 75 -5.85 3.16 -3.93
C GLY A 75 -5.24 3.31 -2.54
N ILE A 76 -5.90 2.85 -1.48
CA ILE A 76 -5.36 2.84 -0.12
C ILE A 76 -4.57 1.53 0.10
N PRO A 77 -3.24 1.57 0.34
CA PRO A 77 -2.45 0.38 0.62
C PRO A 77 -2.70 -0.14 2.04
N TYR A 78 -2.55 -1.46 2.22
CA TYR A 78 -2.69 -2.12 3.52
C TYR A 78 -1.74 -3.33 3.61
N THR A 79 -1.60 -3.89 4.81
CA THR A 79 -0.90 -5.15 5.04
C THR A 79 -1.86 -6.24 5.50
N ALA A 80 -1.60 -7.48 5.12
CA ALA A 80 -2.32 -8.66 5.59
C ALA A 80 -1.35 -9.56 6.36
N LYS A 81 -1.79 -10.09 7.50
CA LYS A 81 -0.99 -11.08 8.25
C LYS A 81 -0.74 -12.31 7.38
N ALA A 82 0.43 -12.94 7.47
CA ALA A 82 0.82 -14.11 6.66
C ALA A 82 -0.07 -15.37 6.86
N SER A 83 -1.06 -15.32 7.75
CA SER A 83 -2.12 -16.32 7.90
C SER A 83 -3.30 -16.12 6.94
N TYR A 84 -3.44 -14.94 6.33
CA TYR A 84 -4.46 -14.65 5.32
C TYR A 84 -4.02 -15.17 3.95
N LYS A 85 -4.96 -15.76 3.21
CA LYS A 85 -4.72 -16.24 1.84
C LYS A 85 -4.84 -15.06 0.88
N VAL A 86 -3.72 -14.66 0.29
CA VAL A 86 -3.66 -13.73 -0.85
C VAL A 86 -3.25 -14.52 -2.08
N LYS A 87 -4.02 -14.41 -3.15
CA LYS A 87 -3.78 -15.18 -4.39
C LYS A 87 -2.37 -14.91 -4.91
N GLY A 88 -1.61 -15.97 -5.16
CA GLY A 88 -0.23 -15.89 -5.69
C GLY A 88 0.86 -15.65 -4.65
N LEU A 89 0.51 -15.43 -3.38
CA LEU A 89 1.49 -15.27 -2.28
C LEU A 89 1.51 -16.51 -1.37
N PRO A 90 2.65 -16.80 -0.71
CA PRO A 90 2.73 -17.80 0.34
C PRO A 90 1.78 -17.46 1.51
N ALA A 91 1.10 -18.47 2.05
CA ALA A 91 0.30 -18.38 3.27
C ALA A 91 0.91 -19.27 4.35
N THR A 92 2.11 -18.90 4.81
CA THR A 92 2.95 -19.76 5.67
C THR A 92 2.48 -19.82 7.12
N SER A 93 1.67 -18.84 7.56
CA SER A 93 1.37 -18.63 8.98
C SER A 93 2.61 -18.57 9.88
N GLY A 94 3.78 -18.25 9.33
CA GLY A 94 5.07 -18.23 10.05
C GLY A 94 5.73 -19.60 10.30
N SER A 95 5.23 -20.68 9.71
CA SER A 95 5.87 -22.00 9.79
C SER A 95 6.99 -22.15 8.75
N PRO A 96 8.13 -22.78 9.09
CA PRO A 96 9.13 -23.26 8.13
C PRO A 96 8.55 -24.30 7.16
#